data_AF-W2QSK9-F1
#
_entry.id   AF-W2QSK9-F1
#
_cell.length_a   1.000
_cell.length_b   1.000
_cell.length_c   1.000
_cell.angle_alpha   90.00
_cell.angle_beta   90.00
_cell.angle_gamma   90.00
#
_symmetry.space_group_name_H-M   'P 1'
#
loop_
_entity.id
_entity.type
_entity.pdbx_description
1 polymer ?
#
loop_
_entity_poly.entity_id
_entity_poly.type
_entity_poly.pdbx_seq_one_letter_code
_entity_poly.pdbx_strand_id
1 'polypeptide(L)'
;MVKILAVKCSSELIGLVLKETAKAGNHELVKLLLHECEARNLEDSWYHLRIGMMVQDVASRGDVEMAKLLVEKCDPTDVGRSLKIAVENNSTDMLHLLAPMTAVYIKEDPYIVAALVHAARKDQVAMVDIPVQYSDQPTVEEAILQLSSNGDIAATKLLLEKCDIVSTKHLFVKATEKDVVELVEILLEQMDTTCIRWALMTASAKGCFGTVKSMLHKCDSTSIGCALEIAVQKRELAVVDVLRDRCNLTSIRDAIISAM
;
A
#
# COMPACT_ATOMS: atom_id res chain seq x y z
N MET A 1 -31.38 -30.88 16.68
CA MET A 1 -32.01 -29.89 17.58
C MET A 1 -31.70 -28.46 17.16
N VAL A 2 -30.43 -28.08 16.97
CA VAL A 2 -30.06 -26.70 16.60
C VAL A 2 -30.64 -26.25 15.25
N LYS A 3 -30.66 -27.13 14.23
CA LYS A 3 -31.33 -26.84 12.94
C LYS A 3 -32.81 -26.46 13.10
N ILE A 4 -33.54 -27.14 13.99
CA ILE A 4 -34.97 -26.90 14.25
C ILE A 4 -35.18 -25.57 15.00
N LEU A 5 -34.26 -25.21 15.90
CA LEU A 5 -34.31 -23.95 16.64
C LEU A 5 -33.92 -22.75 15.75
N ALA A 6 -32.94 -22.92 14.86
CA ALA A 6 -32.47 -21.89 13.95
C ALA A 6 -33.56 -21.38 12.99
N VAL A 7 -34.48 -22.24 12.53
CA VAL A 7 -35.60 -21.86 11.65
C VAL A 7 -36.50 -20.76 12.25
N LYS A 8 -36.59 -20.66 13.58
CA LYS A 8 -37.46 -19.67 14.26
C LYS A 8 -36.72 -18.43 14.78
N CYS A 9 -35.40 -18.35 14.65
CA CYS A 9 -34.62 -17.22 15.16
C CYS A 9 -34.67 -16.01 14.21
N SER A 10 -34.61 -14.80 14.77
CA SER A 10 -34.34 -13.56 14.04
C SER A 10 -32.90 -13.51 13.52
N SER A 11 -32.60 -12.66 12.53
CA SER A 11 -31.23 -12.46 12.01
C SER A 11 -30.26 -12.06 13.13
N GLU A 12 -30.70 -11.21 14.06
CA GLU A 12 -29.90 -10.79 15.22
C GLU A 12 -29.50 -11.95 16.15
N LEU A 13 -30.45 -12.84 16.48
CA LEU A 13 -30.19 -13.99 17.34
C LEU A 13 -29.27 -15.00 16.65
N ILE A 14 -29.45 -15.22 15.35
CA ILE A 14 -28.55 -16.11 14.60
C ILE A 14 -27.15 -15.52 14.55
N GLY A 15 -26.99 -14.21 14.32
CA GLY A 15 -25.69 -13.55 14.36
C GLY A 15 -25.00 -13.61 15.73
N LEU A 16 -25.76 -13.61 16.84
CA LEU A 16 -25.19 -13.84 18.18
C LEU A 16 -24.73 -15.29 18.37
N VAL A 17 -25.58 -16.25 18.00
CA VAL A 17 -25.25 -17.67 18.12
C VAL A 17 -24.04 -18.00 17.25
N LEU A 18 -24.00 -17.51 16.01
CA LEU A 18 -22.90 -17.67 15.08
C LEU A 18 -21.57 -17.17 15.67
N LYS A 19 -21.60 -16.01 16.36
CA LYS A 19 -20.42 -15.46 17.04
C LYS A 19 -19.93 -16.37 18.16
N GLU A 20 -20.82 -16.83 19.02
CA GLU A 20 -20.44 -17.68 20.15
C GLU A 20 -20.00 -19.09 19.69
N THR A 21 -20.61 -19.64 18.64
CA THR A 21 -20.19 -20.93 18.07
C THR A 21 -18.86 -20.82 17.33
N ALA A 22 -18.59 -19.69 16.64
CA ALA A 22 -17.29 -19.41 16.03
C ALA A 22 -16.19 -19.24 17.08
N LYS A 23 -16.47 -18.58 18.21
CA LYS A 23 -15.54 -18.49 19.35
C LYS A 23 -15.25 -19.85 19.98
N ALA A 24 -16.26 -20.71 20.04
CA ALA A 24 -16.10 -22.08 20.56
C ALA A 24 -15.36 -23.02 19.58
N GLY A 25 -15.04 -22.57 18.35
CA GLY A 25 -14.37 -23.38 17.34
C GLY A 25 -15.25 -24.48 16.75
N ASN A 26 -16.58 -24.34 16.78
CA ASN A 26 -17.50 -25.36 16.26
C ASN A 26 -17.79 -25.14 14.78
N HIS A 27 -16.87 -25.57 13.90
CA HIS A 27 -16.93 -25.37 12.45
C HIS A 27 -18.22 -25.93 11.82
N GLU A 28 -18.65 -27.13 12.22
CA GLU A 28 -19.86 -27.77 11.67
C GLU A 28 -21.13 -26.98 11.99
N LEU A 29 -21.23 -26.46 13.22
CA LEU A 29 -22.39 -25.67 13.61
C LEU A 29 -22.39 -24.30 12.93
N VAL A 30 -21.22 -23.66 12.77
CA VAL A 30 -21.09 -22.41 12.01
C VAL A 30 -21.52 -22.63 10.56
N LYS A 31 -21.02 -23.67 9.90
CA LYS A 31 -21.41 -24.03 8.53
C LYS A 31 -22.91 -24.23 8.38
N LEU A 32 -23.54 -24.92 9.32
CA LEU A 32 -24.99 -25.13 9.32
C LEU A 32 -25.76 -23.82 9.49
N LEU A 33 -25.29 -22.92 10.37
CA LEU A 33 -25.93 -21.63 10.63
C LEU A 33 -25.80 -20.68 9.43
N LEU A 34 -24.64 -20.63 8.77
CA LEU A 34 -24.43 -19.84 7.55
C LEU A 34 -25.38 -20.29 6.43
N HIS A 35 -25.47 -21.61 6.19
CA HIS A 35 -26.39 -22.17 5.20
C HIS A 35 -27.86 -21.84 5.50
N GLU A 36 -28.26 -21.82 6.78
CA GLU A 36 -29.63 -21.46 7.15
C GLU A 36 -29.90 -19.97 6.97
N CYS A 37 -28.92 -19.09 7.22
CA CYS A 37 -29.01 -17.67 6.93
C CYS A 37 -29.22 -17.40 5.45
N GLU A 38 -28.45 -18.06 4.59
CA GLU A 38 -28.59 -17.99 3.13
C GLU A 38 -29.96 -18.47 2.66
N ALA A 39 -30.38 -19.65 3.13
CA ALA A 39 -31.67 -20.24 2.75
C ALA A 39 -32.87 -19.35 3.13
N ARG A 40 -32.72 -18.53 4.17
CA ARG A 40 -33.75 -17.61 4.67
C ARG A 40 -33.57 -16.16 4.21
N ASN A 41 -32.54 -15.89 3.41
CA ASN A 41 -32.19 -14.55 2.92
C ASN A 41 -32.06 -13.51 4.06
N LEU A 42 -31.35 -13.89 5.13
CA LEU A 42 -31.14 -13.06 6.34
C LEU A 42 -29.87 -12.20 6.26
N GLU A 43 -29.32 -12.03 5.06
CA GLU A 43 -28.09 -11.29 4.77
C GLU A 43 -28.36 -9.78 4.75
N ASP A 44 -28.76 -9.25 5.91
CA ASP A 44 -28.86 -7.81 6.11
C ASP A 44 -27.48 -7.17 6.35
N SER A 45 -27.39 -5.84 6.29
CA SER A 45 -26.13 -5.12 6.53
C SER A 45 -25.51 -5.44 7.90
N TRP A 46 -26.34 -5.80 8.89
CA TRP A 46 -25.90 -6.16 10.23
C TRP A 46 -25.22 -7.53 10.28
N TYR A 47 -25.69 -8.48 9.47
CA TYR A 47 -25.09 -9.79 9.28
C TYR A 47 -23.64 -9.67 8.78
N HIS A 48 -23.40 -8.93 7.69
CA HIS A 48 -22.06 -8.79 7.12
C HIS A 48 -21.05 -8.13 8.08
N LEU A 49 -21.46 -7.06 8.78
CA LEU A 49 -20.61 -6.40 9.77
C LEU A 49 -20.15 -7.37 10.87
N ARG A 50 -21.04 -8.24 11.33
CA ARG A 50 -20.71 -9.24 12.36
C ARG A 50 -19.78 -10.32 11.85
N ILE A 51 -19.97 -10.79 10.62
CA ILE A 51 -19.03 -11.74 10.00
C ILE A 51 -17.66 -11.10 9.88
N GLY A 52 -17.57 -9.84 9.46
CA GLY A 52 -16.32 -9.08 9.44
C GLY A 52 -15.59 -9.04 10.78
N MET A 53 -16.32 -8.78 11.88
CA MET A 53 -15.75 -8.86 13.23
C MET A 53 -15.33 -10.28 13.62
N MET A 54 -16.09 -11.30 13.20
CA MET A 54 -15.74 -12.70 13.46
C MET A 54 -14.48 -13.11 12.72
N VAL A 55 -14.26 -12.64 11.48
CA VAL A 55 -13.03 -12.90 10.72
C VAL A 55 -11.80 -12.35 11.45
N GLN A 56 -11.90 -11.14 12.03
CA GLN A 56 -10.81 -10.58 12.86
C GLN A 56 -10.56 -11.42 14.11
N ASP A 57 -11.63 -11.82 14.81
CA ASP A 57 -11.54 -12.67 16.00
C ASP A 57 -10.88 -14.03 15.68
N VAL A 58 -11.26 -14.69 14.59
CA VAL A 58 -10.66 -15.99 14.20
C VAL A 58 -9.23 -15.83 13.68
N ALA A 59 -8.92 -14.73 12.98
CA ALA A 59 -7.57 -14.42 12.55
C ALA A 59 -6.64 -14.21 13.74
N SER A 60 -7.12 -13.54 14.80
CA SER A 60 -6.37 -13.36 16.05
C SER A 60 -6.06 -14.67 16.77
N ARG A 61 -6.94 -15.66 16.63
CA ARG A 61 -6.77 -17.02 17.20
C ARG A 61 -5.98 -17.97 16.29
N GLY A 62 -5.75 -17.60 15.02
CA GLY A 62 -5.14 -18.48 14.01
C GLY A 62 -6.04 -19.63 13.53
N ASP A 63 -7.37 -19.52 13.68
CA ASP A 63 -8.32 -20.54 13.25
C ASP A 63 -8.63 -20.40 11.75
N VAL A 64 -7.73 -20.94 10.91
CA VAL A 64 -7.79 -20.84 9.44
C VAL A 64 -9.04 -21.53 8.88
N GLU A 65 -9.46 -22.66 9.44
CA GLU A 65 -10.64 -23.39 8.94
C GLU A 65 -11.92 -22.62 9.24
N MET A 66 -12.04 -21.98 10.41
CA MET A 66 -13.16 -21.10 10.69
C MET A 66 -13.13 -19.85 9.81
N ALA A 67 -11.94 -19.28 9.58
CA ALA A 67 -11.79 -18.16 8.66
C ALA A 67 -12.33 -18.52 7.28
N LYS A 68 -11.94 -19.67 6.70
CA LYS A 68 -12.40 -20.12 5.38
C LYS A 68 -13.93 -20.09 5.24
N LEU A 69 -14.64 -20.58 6.26
CA LEU A 69 -16.11 -20.57 6.28
C LEU A 69 -16.72 -19.17 6.28
N LEU A 70 -16.03 -18.20 6.90
CA LEU A 70 -16.55 -16.85 7.11
C LEU A 70 -16.16 -15.88 5.98
N VAL A 71 -14.95 -15.99 5.41
CA VAL A 71 -14.44 -15.01 4.44
C VAL A 71 -15.30 -14.97 3.17
N GLU A 72 -15.88 -16.10 2.74
CA GLU A 72 -16.78 -16.18 1.58
C GLU A 72 -18.05 -15.32 1.73
N LYS A 73 -18.39 -14.89 2.95
CA LYS A 73 -19.61 -14.14 3.28
C LYS A 73 -19.33 -12.69 3.72
N CYS A 74 -18.07 -12.28 3.68
CA CYS A 74 -17.63 -10.95 4.10
C CYS A 74 -17.49 -9.97 2.93
N ASP A 75 -17.68 -8.69 3.24
CA ASP A 75 -17.20 -7.62 2.38
C ASP A 75 -15.66 -7.58 2.40
N PRO A 76 -14.98 -7.39 1.25
CA PRO A 76 -13.53 -7.27 1.17
C PRO A 76 -12.90 -6.29 2.17
N THR A 77 -13.59 -5.19 2.47
CA THR A 77 -13.15 -4.14 3.41
C THR A 77 -13.00 -4.68 4.83
N ASP A 78 -13.92 -5.54 5.26
CA ASP A 78 -13.89 -6.16 6.59
C ASP A 78 -12.81 -7.22 6.69
N VAL A 79 -12.56 -7.95 5.60
CA VAL A 79 -11.47 -8.92 5.46
C VAL A 79 -10.11 -8.23 5.56
N GLY A 80 -9.94 -7.07 4.90
CA GLY A 80 -8.68 -6.34 4.87
C GLY A 80 -8.14 -5.94 6.24
N ARG A 81 -9.01 -5.63 7.21
CA ARG A 81 -8.58 -5.36 8.60
C ARG A 81 -7.89 -6.56 9.27
N SER A 82 -8.18 -7.77 8.80
CA SER A 82 -7.62 -9.01 9.35
C SER A 82 -6.24 -9.35 8.75
N LEU A 83 -5.84 -8.73 7.63
CA LEU A 83 -4.52 -8.97 7.02
C LEU A 83 -3.38 -8.58 7.97
N LYS A 84 -3.49 -7.42 8.63
CA LYS A 84 -2.50 -6.98 9.60
C LYS A 84 -2.40 -7.95 10.79
N ILE A 85 -3.53 -8.48 11.26
CA ILE A 85 -3.57 -9.47 12.35
C ILE A 85 -2.85 -10.76 11.92
N ALA A 86 -3.06 -11.22 10.68
CA ALA A 86 -2.36 -12.37 10.13
C ALA A 86 -0.84 -12.15 10.08
N VAL A 87 -0.38 -10.95 9.69
CA VAL A 87 1.04 -10.55 9.76
C VAL A 87 1.55 -10.53 11.20
N GLU A 88 0.79 -9.95 12.14
CA GLU A 88 1.16 -9.90 13.56
C GLU A 88 1.35 -11.29 14.16
N ASN A 89 0.48 -12.23 13.77
CA ASN A 89 0.53 -13.62 14.18
C ASN A 89 1.50 -14.48 13.35
N ASN A 90 2.19 -13.91 12.36
CA ASN A 90 3.07 -14.63 11.44
C ASN A 90 2.40 -15.86 10.80
N SER A 91 1.11 -15.73 10.46
CA SER A 91 0.29 -16.81 9.90
C SER A 91 0.19 -16.69 8.38
N THR A 92 1.04 -17.45 7.67
CA THR A 92 1.06 -17.49 6.21
C THR A 92 -0.24 -18.04 5.62
N ASP A 93 -0.81 -19.08 6.25
CA ASP A 93 -2.05 -19.71 5.79
C ASP A 93 -3.24 -18.73 5.85
N MET A 94 -3.30 -17.93 6.92
CA MET A 94 -4.31 -16.88 7.06
C MET A 94 -4.10 -15.78 6.02
N LEU A 95 -2.86 -15.38 5.73
CA LEU A 95 -2.60 -14.40 4.66
C LEU A 95 -3.01 -14.92 3.27
N HIS A 96 -2.69 -16.17 2.93
CA HIS A 96 -3.10 -16.77 1.65
C HIS A 96 -4.62 -16.84 1.49
N LEU A 97 -5.35 -16.95 2.59
CA LEU A 97 -6.80 -16.93 2.58
C LEU A 97 -7.36 -15.51 2.40
N LEU A 98 -6.80 -14.52 3.10
CA LEU A 98 -7.36 -13.17 3.18
C LEU A 98 -6.92 -12.26 2.02
N ALA A 99 -5.65 -12.33 1.58
CA ALA A 99 -5.08 -11.40 0.59
C ALA A 99 -5.75 -11.42 -0.79
N PRO A 100 -6.15 -12.58 -1.35
CA PRO A 100 -6.85 -12.61 -2.63
C PRO A 100 -8.21 -11.90 -2.58
N MET A 101 -8.86 -11.89 -1.43
CA MET A 101 -10.22 -11.36 -1.28
C MET A 101 -10.28 -9.84 -1.31
N THR A 102 -9.19 -9.15 -0.94
CA THR A 102 -9.15 -7.68 -0.95
C THR A 102 -8.58 -7.13 -2.25
N ALA A 103 -7.55 -7.80 -2.77
CA ALA A 103 -6.84 -7.45 -4.00
C ALA A 103 -7.74 -7.31 -5.24
N VAL A 104 -8.79 -8.13 -5.35
CA VAL A 104 -9.66 -8.16 -6.53
C VAL A 104 -10.51 -6.89 -6.65
N TYR A 105 -10.80 -6.22 -5.53
CA TYR A 105 -11.83 -5.18 -5.48
C TYR A 105 -11.28 -3.78 -5.24
N ILE A 106 -10.06 -3.67 -4.72
CA ILE A 106 -9.50 -2.40 -4.27
C ILE A 106 -8.21 -2.11 -5.04
N LYS A 107 -8.25 -1.08 -5.87
CA LYS A 107 -7.04 -0.53 -6.51
C LYS A 107 -6.24 0.26 -5.47
N GLU A 108 -4.92 0.11 -5.46
CA GLU A 108 -4.05 0.73 -4.43
C GLU A 108 -4.56 0.38 -3.02
N ASP A 109 -4.68 -0.93 -2.75
CA ASP A 109 -5.36 -1.48 -1.58
C ASP A 109 -4.69 -1.05 -0.26
N PRO A 110 -5.33 -0.18 0.55
CA PRO A 110 -4.73 0.34 1.77
C PRO A 110 -4.51 -0.76 2.83
N TYR A 111 -5.26 -1.87 2.77
CA TYR A 111 -5.12 -2.97 3.71
C TYR A 111 -3.88 -3.81 3.40
N ILE A 112 -3.63 -4.09 2.12
CA ILE A 112 -2.40 -4.74 1.69
C ILE A 112 -1.20 -3.82 1.92
N VAL A 113 -1.31 -2.51 1.65
CA VAL A 113 -0.27 -1.53 2.01
C VAL A 113 0.09 -1.64 3.50
N ALA A 114 -0.90 -1.61 4.39
CA ALA A 114 -0.67 -1.70 5.83
C ALA A 114 -0.02 -3.04 6.24
N ALA A 115 -0.42 -4.14 5.61
CA ALA A 115 0.18 -5.45 5.84
C ALA A 115 1.65 -5.51 5.37
N LEU A 116 1.95 -5.00 4.17
CA LEU A 116 3.30 -4.93 3.60
C LEU A 116 4.23 -4.08 4.46
N VAL A 117 3.81 -2.87 4.82
CA VAL A 117 4.57 -1.96 5.68
C VAL A 117 4.92 -2.63 7.01
N HIS A 118 3.95 -3.32 7.62
CA HIS A 118 4.16 -3.99 8.90
C HIS A 118 5.07 -5.22 8.79
N ALA A 119 4.89 -6.04 7.75
CA ALA A 119 5.72 -7.22 7.50
C ALA A 119 7.18 -6.83 7.20
N ALA A 120 7.39 -5.81 6.37
CA ALA A 120 8.71 -5.33 6.00
C ALA A 120 9.47 -4.73 7.20
N ARG A 121 8.79 -3.99 8.08
CA ARG A 121 9.39 -3.47 9.34
C ARG A 121 9.84 -4.56 10.29
N LYS A 122 9.18 -5.72 10.26
CA LYS A 122 9.54 -6.89 11.08
C LYS A 122 10.56 -7.81 10.40
N ASP A 123 11.05 -7.46 9.21
CA ASP A 123 11.94 -8.30 8.40
C ASP A 123 11.37 -9.70 8.13
N GLN A 124 10.04 -9.79 8.01
CA GLN A 124 9.33 -11.04 7.77
C GLN A 124 9.16 -11.27 6.27
N VAL A 125 10.23 -11.73 5.60
CA VAL A 125 10.27 -11.91 4.13
C VAL A 125 9.08 -12.73 3.61
N ALA A 126 8.74 -13.84 4.26
CA ALA A 126 7.59 -14.67 3.85
C ALA A 126 6.25 -13.92 3.95
N MET A 127 6.09 -13.05 4.95
CA MET A 127 4.89 -12.23 5.14
C MET A 127 4.84 -11.02 4.19
N VAL A 128 5.94 -10.72 3.50
CA VAL A 128 5.99 -9.74 2.41
C VAL A 128 5.70 -10.39 1.06
N ASP A 129 6.24 -11.58 0.80
CA ASP A 129 6.06 -12.27 -0.48
C ASP A 129 4.59 -12.56 -0.79
N ILE A 130 3.83 -12.97 0.23
CA ILE A 130 2.42 -13.34 0.06
C ILE A 130 1.57 -12.14 -0.37
N PRO A 131 1.55 -10.98 0.34
CA PRO A 131 0.73 -9.86 -0.10
C PRO A 131 1.22 -9.23 -1.41
N VAL A 132 2.53 -9.25 -1.72
CA VAL A 132 3.06 -8.81 -3.02
C VAL A 132 2.47 -9.63 -4.17
N GLN A 133 2.33 -10.95 -3.98
CA GLN A 133 1.79 -11.85 -5.01
C GLN A 133 0.36 -11.51 -5.42
N TYR A 134 -0.44 -10.97 -4.49
CA TYR A 134 -1.85 -10.64 -4.74
C TYR A 134 -2.08 -9.15 -5.03
N SER A 135 -1.10 -8.28 -4.77
CA SER A 135 -1.26 -6.83 -4.93
C SER A 135 -1.10 -6.35 -6.38
N ASP A 136 -1.74 -5.21 -6.68
CA ASP A 136 -1.40 -4.44 -7.88
C ASP A 136 -0.11 -3.62 -7.67
N GLN A 137 0.48 -3.18 -8.78
CA GLN A 137 1.72 -2.39 -8.76
C GLN A 137 1.60 -1.08 -7.95
N PRO A 138 0.51 -0.28 -8.09
CA PRO A 138 0.29 0.91 -7.26
C PRO A 138 0.31 0.64 -5.74
N THR A 139 -0.24 -0.49 -5.29
CA THR A 139 -0.27 -0.90 -3.88
C THR A 139 1.16 -1.08 -3.34
N VAL A 140 2.02 -1.79 -4.07
CA VAL A 140 3.42 -2.00 -3.64
C VAL A 140 4.19 -0.69 -3.60
N GLU A 141 4.00 0.18 -4.59
CA GLU A 141 4.64 1.50 -4.63
C GLU A 141 4.23 2.39 -3.47
N GLU A 142 2.94 2.39 -3.10
CA GLU A 142 2.47 3.18 -1.96
C GLU A 142 3.03 2.66 -0.64
N ALA A 143 3.17 1.33 -0.48
CA ALA A 143 3.86 0.76 0.68
C ALA A 143 5.33 1.19 0.77
N ILE A 144 6.06 1.21 -0.36
CA ILE A 144 7.45 1.67 -0.41
C ILE A 144 7.56 3.16 -0.08
N LEU A 145 6.65 3.98 -0.60
CA LEU A 145 6.61 5.41 -0.30
C LEU A 145 6.38 5.65 1.19
N GLN A 146 5.43 4.94 1.81
CA GLN A 146 5.16 5.07 3.24
C GLN A 146 6.35 4.66 4.11
N LEU A 147 7.05 3.57 3.80
CA LEU A 147 8.26 3.18 4.52
C LEU A 147 9.37 4.23 4.37
N SER A 148 9.55 4.72 3.15
CA SER A 148 10.61 5.68 2.85
C SER A 148 10.37 7.04 3.50
N SER A 149 9.13 7.55 3.49
CA SER A 149 8.76 8.78 4.19
C SER A 149 8.92 8.69 5.71
N ASN A 150 8.92 7.48 6.27
CA ASN A 150 9.18 7.24 7.69
C ASN A 150 10.66 6.95 8.01
N GLY A 151 11.54 6.91 7.00
CA GLY A 151 12.97 6.62 7.16
C GLY A 151 13.30 5.13 7.37
N ASP A 152 12.39 4.21 7.05
CA ASP A 152 12.57 2.76 7.25
C ASP A 152 13.43 2.13 6.15
N ILE A 153 14.70 2.53 6.01
CA ILE A 153 15.58 2.20 4.88
C ILE A 153 15.68 0.69 4.61
N ALA A 154 15.83 -0.14 5.66
CA ALA A 154 15.96 -1.59 5.50
C ALA A 154 14.68 -2.20 4.92
N ALA A 155 13.52 -1.81 5.44
CA ALA A 155 12.22 -2.27 4.98
C ALA A 155 11.92 -1.76 3.54
N THR A 156 12.29 -0.50 3.24
CA THR A 156 12.21 0.06 1.89
C THR A 156 13.01 -0.79 0.89
N LYS A 157 14.26 -1.14 1.21
CA LYS A 157 15.11 -1.96 0.33
C LYS A 157 14.52 -3.36 0.12
N LEU A 158 13.99 -3.98 1.17
CA LEU A 158 13.35 -5.29 1.09
C LEU A 158 12.18 -5.29 0.09
N LEU A 159 11.31 -4.27 0.12
CA LEU A 159 10.22 -4.17 -0.87
C LEU A 159 10.71 -3.79 -2.28
N LEU A 160 11.76 -2.97 -2.40
CA LEU A 160 12.35 -2.63 -3.70
C LEU A 160 12.91 -3.85 -4.44
N GLU A 161 13.41 -4.85 -3.73
CA GLU A 161 13.86 -6.12 -4.33
C GLU A 161 12.72 -6.89 -5.02
N LYS A 162 11.47 -6.56 -4.73
CA LYS A 162 10.27 -7.17 -5.34
C LYS A 162 9.77 -6.39 -6.55
N CYS A 163 10.29 -5.20 -6.82
CA CYS A 163 9.87 -4.37 -7.95
C CYS A 163 10.64 -4.72 -9.23
N ASP A 164 9.94 -4.66 -10.37
CA ASP A 164 10.61 -4.67 -11.67
C ASP A 164 11.21 -3.30 -12.04
N ILE A 165 11.96 -3.26 -13.14
CA ILE A 165 12.62 -2.03 -13.60
C ILE A 165 11.61 -0.94 -13.99
N VAL A 166 10.47 -1.30 -14.58
CA VAL A 166 9.46 -0.34 -15.04
C VAL A 166 8.82 0.35 -13.85
N SER A 167 8.45 -0.45 -12.86
CA SER A 167 7.95 -0.07 -11.55
C SER A 167 8.92 0.85 -10.82
N THR A 168 10.21 0.52 -10.85
CA THR A 168 11.27 1.32 -10.22
C THR A 168 11.36 2.72 -10.83
N LYS A 169 11.24 2.86 -12.16
CA LYS A 169 11.21 4.18 -12.82
C LYS A 169 9.98 4.99 -12.44
N HIS A 170 8.81 4.35 -12.40
CA HIS A 170 7.56 5.00 -12.00
C HIS A 170 7.61 5.46 -10.53
N LEU A 171 8.14 4.60 -9.65
CA LEU A 171 8.35 4.91 -8.25
C LEU A 171 9.33 6.07 -8.04
N PHE A 172 10.42 6.13 -8.80
CA PHE A 172 11.38 7.24 -8.76
C PHE A 172 10.72 8.60 -9.04
N VAL A 173 9.85 8.65 -10.06
CA VAL A 173 9.05 9.83 -10.36
C VAL A 173 8.11 10.18 -9.20
N LYS A 174 7.35 9.22 -8.69
CA LYS A 174 6.39 9.44 -7.59
C LYS A 174 7.10 9.90 -6.30
N ALA A 175 8.29 9.36 -6.01
CA ALA A 175 9.14 9.77 -4.90
C ALA A 175 9.62 11.21 -5.04
N THR A 176 10.05 11.58 -6.25
CA THR A 176 10.47 12.94 -6.58
C THR A 176 9.34 13.95 -6.41
N GLU A 177 8.13 13.59 -6.87
CA GLU A 177 6.95 14.43 -6.73
C GLU A 177 6.47 14.62 -5.28
N LYS A 178 6.74 13.65 -4.40
CA LYS A 178 6.41 13.70 -2.97
C LYS A 178 7.58 14.21 -2.10
N ASP A 179 8.68 14.65 -2.70
CA ASP A 179 9.93 15.08 -2.06
C ASP A 179 10.53 14.06 -1.06
N VAL A 180 10.42 12.75 -1.38
CA VAL A 180 10.97 11.66 -0.57
C VAL A 180 12.44 11.45 -0.92
N VAL A 181 13.31 12.26 -0.31
CA VAL A 181 14.75 12.36 -0.64
C VAL A 181 15.47 11.01 -0.55
N GLU A 182 15.26 10.25 0.53
CA GLU A 182 15.96 8.98 0.74
C GLU A 182 15.62 7.96 -0.34
N LEU A 183 14.35 7.89 -0.77
CA LEU A 183 13.93 6.98 -1.83
C LEU A 183 14.49 7.41 -3.19
N VAL A 184 14.51 8.71 -3.46
CA VAL A 184 15.15 9.26 -4.66
C VAL A 184 16.62 8.86 -4.70
N GLU A 185 17.36 9.02 -3.60
CA GLU A 185 18.79 8.65 -3.53
C GLU A 185 19.03 7.14 -3.76
N ILE A 186 18.20 6.28 -3.16
CA ILE A 186 18.29 4.82 -3.36
C ILE A 186 18.08 4.44 -4.83
N LEU A 187 17.12 5.09 -5.50
CA LEU A 187 16.73 4.77 -6.87
C LEU A 187 17.60 5.44 -7.93
N LEU A 188 18.23 6.58 -7.59
CA LEU A 188 19.00 7.42 -8.52
C LEU A 188 20.14 6.69 -9.22
N GLU A 189 20.72 5.67 -8.57
CA GLU A 189 21.77 4.83 -9.14
C GLU A 189 21.31 3.99 -10.35
N GLN A 190 20.00 3.73 -10.46
CA GLN A 190 19.43 2.86 -11.48
C GLN A 190 18.78 3.65 -12.63
N MET A 191 18.74 4.98 -12.54
CA MET A 191 18.04 5.84 -13.49
C MET A 191 18.96 6.29 -14.62
N ASP A 192 18.41 6.31 -15.84
CA ASP A 192 19.09 6.91 -16.99
C ASP A 192 19.00 8.44 -16.95
N THR A 193 19.89 9.10 -17.70
CA THR A 193 19.98 10.57 -17.73
C THR A 193 18.69 11.25 -18.16
N THR A 194 17.88 10.59 -18.98
CA THR A 194 16.60 11.14 -19.47
C THR A 194 15.56 11.16 -18.34
N CYS A 195 15.48 10.06 -17.59
CA CYS A 195 14.61 9.93 -16.43
C CYS A 195 14.99 10.93 -15.33
N ILE A 196 16.28 11.06 -15.03
CA ILE A 196 16.80 12.03 -14.05
C ILE A 196 16.46 13.46 -14.46
N ARG A 197 16.67 13.83 -15.73
CA ARG A 197 16.34 15.17 -16.23
C ARG A 197 14.85 15.50 -16.06
N TRP A 198 13.98 14.56 -16.44
CA TRP A 198 12.54 14.78 -16.34
C TRP A 198 12.09 14.88 -14.87
N ALA A 199 12.61 14.02 -13.99
CA ALA A 199 12.37 14.10 -12.55
C ALA A 199 12.86 15.43 -11.95
N LEU A 200 14.06 15.90 -12.32
CA LEU A 200 14.60 17.18 -11.87
C LEU A 200 13.71 18.35 -12.28
N MET A 201 13.23 18.36 -13.53
CA MET A 201 12.29 19.38 -14.02
C MET A 201 10.98 19.37 -13.22
N THR A 202 10.41 18.18 -12.96
CA THR A 202 9.19 18.02 -12.17
C THR A 202 9.38 18.45 -10.71
N ALA A 203 10.47 18.05 -10.07
CA ALA A 203 10.83 18.46 -8.70
C ALA A 203 10.96 19.98 -8.61
N SER A 204 11.62 20.57 -9.61
CA SER A 204 11.85 22.02 -9.68
C SER A 204 10.56 22.80 -9.90
N ALA A 205 9.61 22.25 -10.67
CA ALA A 205 8.30 22.85 -10.87
C ALA A 205 7.43 22.84 -9.61
N LYS A 206 7.64 21.86 -8.72
CA LYS A 206 6.86 21.65 -7.49
C LYS A 206 7.53 22.23 -6.23
N GLY A 207 8.74 22.78 -6.35
CA GLY A 207 9.49 23.30 -5.21
C GLY A 207 10.09 22.22 -4.29
N CYS A 208 10.26 20.99 -4.78
CA CYS A 208 10.80 19.85 -4.03
C CYS A 208 12.33 20.01 -3.82
N PHE A 209 12.71 20.91 -2.93
CA PHE A 209 14.08 21.35 -2.71
C PHE A 209 15.02 20.19 -2.34
N GLY A 210 14.58 19.28 -1.46
CA GLY A 210 15.42 18.19 -0.97
C GLY A 210 15.83 17.24 -2.10
N THR A 211 14.86 16.82 -2.89
CA THR A 211 15.07 15.93 -4.06
C THR A 211 15.81 16.62 -5.20
N VAL A 212 15.56 17.91 -5.46
CA VAL A 212 16.38 18.67 -6.43
C VAL A 212 17.84 18.61 -6.01
N LYS A 213 18.14 18.95 -4.75
CA LYS A 213 19.51 18.98 -4.22
C LYS A 213 20.19 17.61 -4.30
N SER A 214 19.48 16.53 -3.97
CA SER A 214 20.06 15.18 -4.01
C SER A 214 20.41 14.74 -5.43
N MET A 215 19.62 15.12 -6.45
CA MET A 215 19.86 14.71 -7.84
C MET A 215 21.02 15.44 -8.54
N LEU A 216 21.43 16.64 -8.10
CA LEU A 216 22.35 17.50 -8.85
C LEU A 216 23.69 16.89 -9.20
N HIS A 217 24.22 16.01 -8.35
CA HIS A 217 25.53 15.40 -8.59
C HIS A 217 25.54 14.45 -9.80
N LYS A 218 24.37 14.02 -10.29
CA LYS A 218 24.21 13.18 -11.49
C LYS A 218 23.71 13.93 -12.72
N CYS A 219 23.35 15.20 -12.57
CA CYS A 219 22.78 15.98 -13.65
C CYS A 219 23.87 16.65 -14.48
N ASP A 220 23.70 16.63 -15.80
CA ASP A 220 24.52 17.45 -16.69
C ASP A 220 24.06 18.92 -16.70
N SER A 221 24.90 19.81 -17.23
CA SER A 221 24.60 21.24 -17.28
C SER A 221 23.30 21.56 -18.03
N THR A 222 22.96 20.76 -19.04
CA THR A 222 21.75 20.93 -19.85
C THR A 222 20.51 20.67 -19.00
N SER A 223 20.50 19.59 -18.23
CA SER A 223 19.39 19.21 -17.35
C SER A 223 19.18 20.24 -16.25
N ILE A 224 20.26 20.74 -15.66
CA ILE A 224 20.21 21.80 -14.64
C ILE A 224 19.67 23.11 -15.24
N GLY A 225 20.08 23.46 -16.47
CA GLY A 225 19.58 24.63 -17.19
C GLY A 225 18.06 24.58 -17.42
N CYS A 226 17.55 23.47 -17.97
CA CYS A 226 16.11 23.28 -18.17
C CYS A 226 15.31 23.30 -16.85
N ALA A 227 15.87 22.72 -15.78
CA ALA A 227 15.26 22.76 -14.47
C ALA A 227 15.21 24.18 -13.89
N LEU A 228 16.25 24.99 -14.12
CA LEU A 228 16.31 26.39 -13.68
C LEU A 228 15.23 27.23 -14.37
N GLU A 229 15.08 27.10 -15.69
CA GLU A 229 14.01 27.78 -16.45
C GLU A 229 12.63 27.51 -15.83
N ILE A 230 12.34 26.24 -15.55
CA ILE A 230 11.07 25.83 -14.93
C ILE A 230 10.91 26.38 -13.51
N ALA A 231 11.95 26.28 -12.68
CA ALA A 231 11.92 26.79 -11.30
C ALA A 231 11.62 28.30 -11.28
N VAL A 232 12.22 29.06 -12.20
CA VAL A 232 12.00 30.50 -12.34
C VAL A 232 10.56 30.79 -12.80
N GLN A 233 10.06 30.07 -13.82
CA GLN A 233 8.67 30.20 -14.27
C GLN A 233 7.64 29.93 -13.17
N LYS A 234 7.93 28.94 -12.30
CA LYS A 234 7.08 28.57 -11.17
C LYS A 234 7.33 29.41 -9.91
N ARG A 235 8.35 30.27 -9.92
CA ARG A 235 8.75 31.15 -8.80
C ARG A 235 9.21 30.39 -7.56
N GLU A 236 9.81 29.22 -7.77
CA GLU A 236 10.35 28.37 -6.71
C GLU A 236 11.74 28.85 -6.26
N LEU A 237 11.78 29.95 -5.50
CA LEU A 237 13.00 30.68 -5.16
C LEU A 237 14.09 29.81 -4.52
N ALA A 238 13.72 28.92 -3.60
CA ALA A 238 14.67 28.04 -2.92
C ALA A 238 15.37 27.07 -3.90
N VAL A 239 14.62 26.60 -4.91
CA VAL A 239 15.15 25.75 -5.98
C VAL A 239 16.04 26.56 -6.92
N VAL A 240 15.61 27.77 -7.29
CA VAL A 240 16.40 28.69 -8.15
C VAL A 240 17.77 28.97 -7.52
N ASP A 241 17.82 29.25 -6.22
CA ASP A 241 19.08 29.52 -5.53
C ASP A 241 20.05 28.34 -5.59
N VAL A 242 19.54 27.11 -5.42
CA VAL A 242 20.36 25.89 -5.50
C VAL A 242 20.83 25.59 -6.93
N LEU A 243 19.99 25.83 -7.93
CA LEU A 243 20.32 25.55 -9.32
C LEU A 243 21.27 26.60 -9.91
N ARG A 244 21.12 27.87 -9.55
CA ARG A 244 21.95 28.98 -10.07
C ARG A 244 23.44 28.71 -9.85
N ASP A 245 23.81 28.18 -8.69
CA ASP A 245 25.21 27.93 -8.32
C ASP A 245 25.89 26.84 -9.17
N ARG A 246 25.10 26.07 -9.95
CA ARG A 246 25.56 24.99 -10.82
C ARG A 246 25.33 25.28 -12.31
N CYS A 247 24.73 26.42 -12.65
CA CYS A 247 24.44 26.81 -14.03
C CYS A 247 25.54 27.68 -14.65
N ASN A 248 25.65 27.61 -15.98
CA ASN A 248 26.45 28.57 -16.74
C ASN A 248 25.66 29.87 -17.00
N LEU A 249 26.36 30.93 -17.41
CA LEU A 249 25.76 32.24 -17.68
C LEU A 249 24.67 32.20 -18.76
N THR A 250 24.80 31.30 -19.75
CA THR A 250 23.81 31.14 -20.83
C THR A 250 22.49 30.63 -20.26
N SER A 251 22.52 29.56 -19.46
CA SER A 251 21.31 29.00 -18.83
C SER A 251 20.64 29.99 -17.87
N ILE A 252 21.42 30.82 -17.15
CA ILE A 252 20.86 31.88 -16.31
C ILE A 252 20.13 32.93 -17.17
N ARG A 253 20.74 33.34 -18.29
CA ARG A 253 20.12 34.28 -19.22
C ARG A 253 18.81 33.73 -19.78
N ASP A 254 18.82 32.48 -20.23
CA ASP A 254 17.64 31.82 -20.81
C ASP A 254 16.52 31.69 -19.76
N ALA A 255 16.87 31.33 -18.52
CA ALA A 255 15.92 31.29 -17.41
C ALA A 255 15.29 32.66 -17.10
N ILE A 256 16.05 33.75 -17.13
CA ILE A 256 15.53 35.11 -16.94
C ILE A 256 14.56 35.48 -18.08
N ILE A 257 14.91 35.17 -19.33
CA ILE A 257 14.04 35.41 -20.49
C ILE A 257 12.74 34.64 -20.34
N SER A 258 12.80 33.39 -19.86
CA SER A 258 11.62 32.55 -19.66
C SER A 258 10.66 33.04 -18.57
N ALA A 259 11.12 33.97 -17.72
CA ALA A 259 10.38 34.56 -16.60
C ALA A 259 9.58 35.82 -16.96
N MET A 260 9.91 36.43 -18.11
CA MET A 260 9.31 37.67 -18.63
C MET A 260 8.05 37.39 -19.43
#